data_AF-A0A3B8M3K7-F1
#
_entry.id   AF-A0A3B8M3K7-F1
#
_cell.length_a   1.000
_cell.length_b   1.000
_cell.length_c   1.000
_cell.angle_alpha   90.00
_cell.angle_beta   90.00
_cell.angle_gamma   90.00
#
_symmetry.space_group_name_H-M   'P 1'
#
loop_
_entity.id
_entity.type
_entity.pdbx_description
1 polymer ?
#
loop_
_entity_poly.entity_id
_entity_poly.type
_entity_poly.pdbx_seq_one_letter_code
_entity_poly.pdbx_strand_id
1 'polypeptide(L)'
;PELARILALRGADILLMPHSARVKMWDDTPESAAAARAHSHDYFTSCYAQRARENACFAVLTDQAGRAGYVDTYPKDSPNQPHHAGAILFFAPDGEVIASSQRDEIRDEMVVATLEADRLVAERSLANYTLKTRRPELYGELVAEQVNW
;
A
#
# COMPACT_ATOMS: atom_id res chain seq x y z
N PRO A 1 3.28 -5.22 -9.20
CA PRO A 1 4.44 -5.67 -8.37
C PRO A 1 5.79 -5.11 -8.88
N GLU A 2 5.89 -4.98 -10.20
CA GLU A 2 7.03 -4.56 -11.02
C GLU A 2 7.62 -3.22 -10.57
N LEU A 3 6.78 -2.21 -10.29
CA LEU A 3 7.25 -0.89 -9.85
C LEU A 3 8.08 -0.98 -8.56
N ALA A 4 7.54 -1.62 -7.53
CA ALA A 4 8.25 -1.83 -6.26
C ALA A 4 9.55 -2.64 -6.48
N ARG A 5 9.52 -3.62 -7.38
CA ARG A 5 10.70 -4.41 -7.72
C ARG A 5 11.79 -3.59 -8.39
N ILE A 6 11.45 -2.74 -9.35
CA ILE A 6 12.41 -1.88 -10.04
C ILE A 6 13.07 -0.92 -9.05
N LEU A 7 12.29 -0.34 -8.13
CA LEU A 7 12.82 0.53 -7.08
C LEU A 7 13.77 -0.22 -6.14
N ALA A 8 13.40 -1.42 -5.69
CA ALA A 8 14.25 -2.24 -4.84
C ALA A 8 15.56 -2.65 -5.54
N LEU A 9 15.52 -2.99 -6.83
CA LEU A 9 16.72 -3.26 -7.63
C LEU A 9 17.63 -2.04 -7.77
N ARG A 10 17.08 -0.82 -7.70
CA ARG A 10 17.83 0.44 -7.68
C ARG A 10 18.32 0.82 -6.28
N GLY A 11 18.16 -0.05 -5.29
CA GLY A 11 18.65 0.15 -3.93
C GLY A 11 17.67 0.87 -3.00
N ALA A 12 16.38 0.89 -3.32
CA ALA A 12 15.39 1.42 -2.37
C ALA A 12 15.36 0.59 -1.09
N ASP A 13 15.38 1.27 0.06
CA ASP A 13 15.16 0.67 1.39
C ASP A 13 13.73 0.91 1.90
N ILE A 14 13.07 1.94 1.35
CA ILE A 14 11.72 2.36 1.71
C ILE A 14 10.91 2.60 0.44
N LEU A 15 9.69 2.07 0.40
CA LEU A 15 8.69 2.31 -0.65
C LEU A 15 7.63 3.28 -0.11
N LEU A 16 7.54 4.48 -0.68
CA LEU A 16 6.48 5.44 -0.35
C LEU A 16 5.32 5.27 -1.33
N MET A 17 4.11 5.03 -0.82
CA MET A 17 2.93 4.64 -1.59
C MET A 17 1.72 5.54 -1.25
N PRO A 18 1.73 6.81 -1.69
CA PRO A 18 0.61 7.72 -1.50
C PRO A 18 -0.55 7.39 -2.45
N HIS A 19 -1.77 7.35 -1.93
CA HIS A 19 -2.99 6.91 -2.63
C HIS A 19 -4.18 7.86 -2.43
N SER A 20 -5.15 7.72 -3.33
CA SER A 20 -6.51 8.26 -3.24
C SER A 20 -7.49 7.16 -3.70
N ALA A 21 -7.42 6.00 -3.06
CA ALA A 21 -8.20 4.84 -3.43
C ALA A 21 -9.65 4.98 -2.98
N ARG A 22 -10.55 4.38 -3.75
CA ARG A 22 -11.99 4.33 -3.47
C ARG A 22 -12.35 2.89 -3.19
N VAL A 23 -12.10 2.45 -1.95
CA VAL A 23 -12.17 1.02 -1.59
C VAL A 23 -13.58 0.64 -1.14
N LYS A 24 -14.20 1.46 -0.28
CA LYS A 24 -15.55 1.22 0.24
C LYS A 24 -16.28 2.53 0.49
N MET A 25 -17.49 2.63 -0.04
CA MET A 25 -18.40 3.75 0.24
C MET A 25 -19.01 3.64 1.63
N TRP A 26 -19.44 4.77 2.17
CA TRP A 26 -20.18 4.87 3.41
C TRP A 26 -21.23 5.99 3.32
N ASP A 27 -22.31 5.83 4.08
CA ASP A 27 -23.36 6.84 4.26
C ASP A 27 -23.02 7.79 5.44
N ASP A 28 -23.98 8.59 5.90
CA ASP A 28 -23.75 9.59 6.96
C ASP A 28 -23.86 9.01 8.39
N THR A 29 -23.93 7.68 8.55
CA THR A 29 -23.92 7.03 9.86
C THR A 29 -22.49 6.74 10.34
N PRO A 30 -22.21 6.92 11.65
CA PRO A 30 -20.90 6.57 12.23
C PRO A 30 -20.52 5.10 12.00
N GLU A 31 -21.49 4.19 12.04
CA GLU A 31 -21.26 2.75 11.88
C GLU A 31 -20.81 2.40 10.45
N SER A 32 -21.43 3.02 9.45
CA SER A 32 -21.05 2.84 8.03
C SER A 32 -19.66 3.40 7.76
N ALA A 33 -19.34 4.57 8.32
CA ALA A 33 -18.00 5.18 8.24
C ALA A 33 -16.92 4.31 8.89
N ALA A 34 -17.17 3.79 10.10
CA ALA A 34 -16.27 2.88 10.80
C ALA A 34 -16.05 1.58 10.01
N ALA A 35 -17.12 1.01 9.43
CA ALA A 35 -17.02 -0.18 8.60
C ALA A 35 -16.22 0.05 7.30
N ALA A 36 -16.32 1.24 6.70
CA ALA A 36 -15.50 1.61 5.54
C ALA A 36 -14.03 1.84 5.92
N ARG A 37 -13.78 2.44 7.08
CA ARG A 37 -12.44 2.64 7.64
C ARG A 37 -11.73 1.32 7.90
N ALA A 38 -12.36 0.42 8.65
CA ALA A 38 -11.83 -0.91 8.95
C ALA A 38 -11.57 -1.71 7.67
N HIS A 39 -12.51 -1.66 6.72
CA HIS A 39 -12.35 -2.35 5.44
C HIS A 39 -11.17 -1.83 4.62
N SER A 40 -10.95 -0.52 4.57
CA SER A 40 -9.82 0.07 3.84
C SER A 40 -8.49 -0.37 4.46
N HIS A 41 -8.41 -0.38 5.79
CA HIS A 41 -7.25 -0.90 6.52
C HIS A 41 -6.96 -2.37 6.17
N ASP A 42 -7.97 -3.24 6.18
CA ASP A 42 -7.83 -4.65 5.81
C ASP A 42 -7.45 -4.85 4.35
N TYR A 43 -8.10 -4.10 3.45
CA TYR A 43 -7.83 -4.12 2.02
C TYR A 43 -6.36 -3.79 1.76
N PHE A 44 -5.88 -2.66 2.28
CA PHE A 44 -4.50 -2.24 2.06
C PHE A 44 -3.48 -3.16 2.73
N THR A 45 -3.78 -3.65 3.93
CA THR A 45 -2.93 -4.66 4.60
C THR A 45 -2.77 -5.90 3.73
N SER A 46 -3.87 -6.42 3.16
CA SER A 46 -3.86 -7.65 2.38
C SER A 46 -3.04 -7.58 1.09
N CYS A 47 -3.02 -6.42 0.41
CA CYS A 47 -2.38 -6.27 -0.90
C CYS A 47 -1.00 -5.59 -0.88
N TYR A 48 -0.71 -4.75 0.12
CA TYR A 48 0.55 -3.99 0.18
C TYR A 48 1.62 -4.60 1.10
N ALA A 49 1.25 -5.45 2.07
CA ALA A 49 2.24 -6.18 2.87
C ALA A 49 3.22 -6.99 1.99
N GLN A 50 2.71 -7.57 0.89
CA GLN A 50 3.53 -8.32 -0.06
C GLN A 50 4.54 -7.45 -0.81
N ARG A 51 4.25 -6.15 -1.03
CA ARG A 51 5.20 -5.23 -1.69
C ARG A 51 6.45 -5.01 -0.83
N ALA A 52 6.27 -4.93 0.50
CA ALA A 52 7.36 -4.87 1.46
C ALA A 52 8.14 -6.19 1.49
N ARG A 53 7.43 -7.29 1.76
CA ARG A 53 8.01 -8.63 1.92
C ARG A 53 8.78 -9.11 0.70
N GLU A 54 8.19 -9.00 -0.49
CA GLU A 54 8.82 -9.53 -1.70
C GLU A 54 10.08 -8.75 -2.07
N ASN A 55 10.24 -7.51 -1.60
CA ASN A 55 11.36 -6.63 -1.93
C ASN A 55 12.34 -6.42 -0.76
N ALA A 56 12.08 -6.98 0.42
CA ALA A 56 12.81 -6.68 1.66
C ALA A 56 13.10 -5.19 1.82
N CYS A 57 12.02 -4.40 1.74
CA CYS A 57 12.01 -2.96 1.92
C CYS A 57 10.96 -2.62 2.97
N PHE A 58 11.17 -1.53 3.72
CA PHE A 58 10.05 -0.90 4.39
C PHE A 58 9.05 -0.40 3.35
N ALA A 59 7.78 -0.31 3.72
CA ALA A 59 6.76 0.26 2.85
C ALA A 59 5.81 1.13 3.66
N VAL A 60 5.54 2.35 3.19
CA VAL A 60 4.65 3.31 3.85
C VAL A 60 3.52 3.62 2.88
N LEU A 61 2.32 3.21 3.25
CA LEU A 61 1.09 3.52 2.53
C LEU A 61 0.37 4.66 3.24
N THR A 62 -0.05 5.65 2.47
CA THR A 62 -0.97 6.69 2.93
C THR A 62 -2.10 6.80 1.93
N ASP A 63 -3.33 6.90 2.41
CA ASP A 63 -4.50 7.13 1.58
C ASP A 63 -5.30 8.32 2.12
N GLN A 64 -5.85 9.12 1.20
CA GLN A 64 -6.67 10.28 1.55
C GLN A 64 -7.84 9.86 2.46
N ALA A 65 -8.23 10.72 3.40
CA ALA A 65 -9.41 10.51 4.25
C ALA A 65 -10.50 11.54 3.93
N GLY A 66 -11.76 11.10 3.96
CA GLY A 66 -12.94 11.93 3.78
C GLY A 66 -13.47 12.00 2.35
N ARG A 67 -14.44 12.90 2.15
CA ARG A 67 -15.08 13.14 0.85
C ARG A 67 -14.42 14.34 0.18
N ALA A 68 -13.72 14.12 -0.93
CA ALA A 68 -13.01 15.17 -1.66
C ALA A 68 -13.93 16.08 -2.49
N GLY A 69 -15.24 15.80 -2.51
CA GLY A 69 -16.26 16.51 -3.26
C GLY A 69 -17.29 15.57 -3.88
N TYR A 70 -18.11 16.09 -4.77
CA TYR A 70 -19.02 15.32 -5.62
C TYR A 70 -18.76 15.66 -7.08
N VAL A 71 -18.83 14.64 -7.94
CA VAL A 71 -18.75 14.81 -9.39
C VAL A 71 -20.15 14.62 -9.96
N ASP A 72 -20.65 15.62 -10.68
CA ASP A 72 -22.04 15.65 -11.21
C ASP A 72 -22.32 14.51 -12.22
N THR A 73 -21.28 13.97 -12.85
CA THR A 73 -21.38 12.83 -13.78
C THR A 73 -21.87 11.55 -13.10
N TYR A 74 -21.73 11.44 -11.77
CA TYR A 74 -22.12 10.24 -11.03
C TYR A 74 -23.27 10.53 -10.04
N PRO A 75 -24.19 9.57 -9.84
CA PRO A 75 -25.11 9.61 -8.69
C PRO A 75 -24.35 9.81 -7.38
N LYS A 76 -24.96 10.47 -6.39
CA LYS A 76 -24.31 10.78 -5.10
C LYS A 76 -23.88 9.54 -4.31
N ASP A 77 -24.55 8.42 -4.52
CA ASP A 77 -24.29 7.12 -3.91
C ASP A 77 -23.37 6.23 -4.75
N SER A 78 -22.87 6.73 -5.89
CA SER A 78 -21.99 5.96 -6.77
C SER A 78 -20.66 5.64 -6.08
N PRO A 79 -20.12 4.42 -6.24
CA PRO A 79 -18.76 4.08 -5.79
C PRO A 79 -17.67 4.88 -6.53
N ASN A 80 -18.03 5.59 -7.60
CA ASN A 80 -17.14 6.48 -8.34
C ASN A 80 -17.13 7.91 -7.80
N GLN A 81 -17.85 8.21 -6.71
CA GLN A 81 -17.64 9.48 -6.01
C GLN A 81 -16.27 9.49 -5.32
N PRO A 82 -15.59 10.65 -5.19
CA PRO A 82 -14.25 10.74 -4.63
C PRO A 82 -14.30 10.69 -3.09
N HIS A 83 -14.75 9.55 -2.57
CA HIS A 83 -14.86 9.25 -1.15
C HIS A 83 -13.76 8.27 -0.78
N HIS A 84 -12.93 8.66 0.18
CA HIS A 84 -11.74 7.93 0.59
C HIS A 84 -11.83 7.63 2.09
N ALA A 85 -11.91 6.36 2.46
CA ALA A 85 -11.96 5.98 3.88
C ALA A 85 -10.55 5.98 4.53
N GLY A 86 -9.51 6.18 3.71
CA GLY A 86 -8.14 6.37 4.13
C GLY A 86 -7.52 5.12 4.75
N ALA A 87 -6.23 5.23 5.02
CA ALA A 87 -5.44 4.37 5.89
C ALA A 87 -4.02 4.94 5.91
N ILE A 88 -3.32 4.74 7.02
CA ILE A 88 -1.86 4.87 7.06
C ILE A 88 -1.33 3.54 7.55
N LEU A 89 -0.41 2.93 6.81
CA LEU A 89 0.20 1.64 7.16
C LEU A 89 1.71 1.72 6.94
N PHE A 90 2.45 1.32 7.96
CA PHE A 90 3.89 1.11 7.90
C PHE A 90 4.14 -0.39 7.93
N PHE A 91 4.79 -0.90 6.90
CA PHE A 91 5.19 -2.29 6.77
C PHE A 91 6.69 -2.42 6.98
N ALA A 92 7.11 -3.39 7.78
CA ALA A 92 8.48 -3.84 7.88
C ALA A 92 8.90 -4.69 6.66
N PRO A 93 10.20 -4.93 6.46
CA PRO A 93 10.72 -5.70 5.32
C PRO A 93 10.23 -7.14 5.22
N ASP A 94 9.71 -7.72 6.31
CA ASP A 94 9.10 -9.06 6.36
C ASP A 94 7.60 -9.05 6.01
N GLY A 95 7.01 -7.86 5.87
CA GLY A 95 5.58 -7.63 5.63
C GLY A 95 4.74 -7.36 6.88
N GLU A 96 5.33 -7.34 8.08
CA GLU A 96 4.61 -7.01 9.32
C GLU A 96 4.14 -5.55 9.33
N VAL A 97 2.91 -5.29 9.79
CA VAL A 97 2.45 -3.92 10.07
C VAL A 97 3.04 -3.46 11.41
N ILE A 98 3.92 -2.45 11.37
CA ILE A 98 4.65 -1.95 12.54
C ILE A 98 4.07 -0.65 13.11
N ALA A 99 3.28 0.06 12.32
CA ALA A 99 2.48 1.18 12.75
C ALA A 99 1.31 1.38 11.79
N SER A 100 0.20 1.88 12.30
CA SER A 100 -0.95 2.18 11.46
C SER A 100 -1.84 3.26 12.07
N SER A 101 -2.65 3.88 11.23
CA SER A 101 -3.75 4.71 11.69
C SER A 101 -4.84 3.88 12.38
N GLN A 102 -5.67 4.51 13.21
CA GLN A 102 -6.82 3.83 13.84
C GLN A 102 -7.86 3.34 12.81
N ARG A 103 -8.79 2.49 13.25
CA ARG A 103 -9.73 1.73 12.39
C ARG A 103 -11.21 2.12 12.58
N ASP A 104 -11.50 3.09 13.44
CA ASP A 104 -12.84 3.43 13.95
C ASP A 104 -13.46 4.65 13.24
N GLU A 105 -12.66 5.64 12.86
CA GLU A 105 -13.14 6.93 12.33
C GLU A 105 -12.42 7.32 11.05
N ILE A 106 -13.14 7.93 10.09
CA ILE A 106 -12.53 8.56 8.92
C ILE A 106 -12.19 10.00 9.28
N ARG A 107 -10.89 10.28 9.45
CA ARG A 107 -10.38 11.61 9.80
C ARG A 107 -8.94 11.81 9.34
N ASP A 108 -8.51 13.06 9.36
CA ASP A 108 -7.09 13.41 9.26
C ASP A 108 -6.32 12.83 10.45
N GLU A 109 -5.17 12.22 10.16
CA GLU A 109 -4.38 11.51 11.15
C GLU A 109 -2.90 11.54 10.75
N MET A 110 -2.02 11.55 11.76
CA MET A 110 -0.58 11.45 11.57
C MET A 110 -0.06 10.26 12.38
N VAL A 111 0.67 9.38 11.71
CA VAL A 111 1.33 8.23 12.32
C VAL A 111 2.82 8.40 12.14
N VAL A 112 3.57 8.25 13.24
CA VAL A 112 5.02 8.35 13.26
C VAL A 112 5.59 7.01 13.69
N ALA A 113 6.56 6.50 12.94
CA ALA A 113 7.26 5.26 13.25
C ALA A 113 8.76 5.41 12.98
N THR A 114 9.58 4.83 13.85
CA THR A 114 11.02 4.68 13.62
C THR A 114 11.27 3.41 12.81
N LEU A 115 12.09 3.52 11.77
CA LEU A 115 12.44 2.40 10.89
C LEU A 115 13.89 1.96 11.19
N GLU A 116 14.02 0.80 11.83
CA GLU A 116 15.33 0.29 12.25
C GLU A 116 16.04 -0.44 11.10
N ALA A 117 17.25 0.02 10.74
CA ALA A 117 18.02 -0.53 9.63
C ALA A 117 18.32 -2.04 9.78
N ASP A 118 18.46 -2.53 11.02
CA ASP A 118 18.72 -3.93 11.32
C ASP A 118 17.61 -4.86 10.78
N ARG A 119 16.37 -4.37 10.64
CA ARG A 119 15.28 -5.16 10.04
C ARG A 119 15.51 -5.43 8.55
N LEU A 120 16.11 -4.48 7.82
CA LEU A 120 16.49 -4.69 6.42
C LEU A 120 17.63 -5.71 6.32
N VAL A 121 18.64 -5.58 7.19
CA VAL A 121 19.79 -6.48 7.22
C VAL A 121 19.32 -7.91 7.50
N ALA A 122 18.46 -8.09 8.51
CA ALA A 122 17.90 -9.39 8.87
C ALA A 122 17.20 -10.06 7.67
N GLU A 123 16.23 -9.40 7.03
CA GLU A 123 15.48 -9.98 5.91
C GLU A 123 16.35 -10.22 4.66
N ARG A 124 17.26 -9.28 4.34
CA ARG A 124 18.17 -9.44 3.18
C ARG A 124 19.25 -10.49 3.42
N SER A 125 19.53 -10.85 4.67
CA SER A 125 20.49 -11.91 5.02
C SER A 125 19.93 -13.31 4.72
N LEU A 126 18.61 -13.48 4.72
CA LEU A 126 17.96 -14.77 4.50
C LEU A 126 18.39 -15.42 3.18
N ALA A 127 18.46 -16.75 3.18
CA ALA A 127 18.84 -17.53 2.01
C ALA A 127 17.81 -17.39 0.87
N ASN A 128 16.54 -17.24 1.23
CA ASN A 128 15.42 -17.03 0.32
C ASN A 128 15.14 -15.55 0.04
N TYR A 129 16.04 -14.62 0.40
CA TYR A 129 15.90 -13.22 0.00
C TYR A 129 15.74 -13.16 -1.52
N THR A 130 14.58 -12.66 -1.97
CA THR A 130 14.13 -12.85 -3.34
C THR A 130 15.13 -12.36 -4.37
N LEU A 131 15.90 -11.29 -4.09
CA LEU A 131 16.92 -10.80 -5.02
C LEU A 131 18.08 -11.78 -5.25
N LYS A 132 18.37 -12.69 -4.31
CA LYS A 132 19.40 -13.73 -4.47
C LYS A 132 18.93 -14.88 -5.37
N THR A 133 17.62 -15.08 -5.50
CA THR A 133 17.03 -16.29 -6.11
C THR A 133 16.29 -16.02 -7.42
N ARG A 134 16.31 -14.78 -7.94
CA ARG A 134 15.64 -14.41 -9.19
C ARG A 134 16.30 -15.04 -10.41
N ARG A 135 15.51 -15.20 -11.46
CA ARG A 135 15.92 -15.73 -12.77
C ARG A 135 15.63 -14.70 -13.86
N PRO A 136 16.37 -13.57 -13.91
CA PRO A 136 16.10 -12.47 -14.86
C PRO A 136 16.09 -12.91 -16.32
N GLU A 137 16.84 -13.96 -16.67
CA GLU A 137 16.85 -14.58 -17.99
C GLU A 137 15.49 -15.18 -18.40
N LEU A 138 14.58 -15.42 -17.44
CA LEU A 138 13.23 -15.93 -17.70
C LEU A 138 12.16 -14.81 -17.73
N TYR A 139 12.53 -13.55 -17.49
CA TYR A 139 11.57 -12.45 -17.34
C TYR A 139 11.32 -11.66 -18.64
N GLY A 140 11.81 -12.13 -19.78
CA GLY A 140 11.58 -11.48 -21.09
C GLY A 140 10.10 -11.25 -21.39
N GLU A 141 9.23 -12.18 -20.99
CA GLU A 141 7.78 -12.06 -21.15
C GLU A 141 7.17 -10.84 -20.45
N LEU A 142 7.76 -10.38 -19.33
CA LEU A 142 7.25 -9.20 -18.60
C LEU A 142 7.35 -7.91 -19.42
N VAL A 143 8.19 -7.89 -20.46
CA VAL A 143 8.45 -6.72 -21.30
C VAL A 143 8.13 -6.97 -22.78
N ALA A 144 7.72 -8.18 -23.17
CA ALA A 144 7.57 -8.57 -24.57
C ALA A 144 6.67 -7.62 -25.39
N GLU A 145 5.55 -7.18 -24.79
CA GLU A 145 4.61 -6.25 -25.45
C GLU A 145 4.99 -4.77 -25.29
N GLN A 146 5.95 -4.45 -24.41
CA GLN A 146 6.36 -3.07 -24.11
C GLN A 146 7.51 -2.58 -25.00
N VAL A 147 8.25 -3.49 -25.63
CA VAL A 147 9.46 -3.20 -26.43
C VAL A 147 9.28 -3.58 -27.90
N ASN A 148 8.11 -3.32 -28.49
CA ASN A 148 7.96 -3.28 -29.94
C ASN A 148 8.33 -1.87 -30.43
N TRP A 149 9.57 -1.72 -30.89
CA TRP A 149 10.10 -0.54 -31.57
C TRP A 149 10.41 -0.87 -33.02
#